data_AF-A0A929BNY3-F1
#
_entry.id   AF-A0A929BNY3-F1
#
_cell.length_a   1.000
_cell.length_b   1.000
_cell.length_c   1.000
_cell.angle_alpha   90.00
_cell.angle_beta   90.00
_cell.angle_gamma   90.00
#
_symmetry.space_group_name_H-M   'P 1'
#
loop_
_entity.id
_entity.type
_entity.pdbx_description
1 polymer ?
#
loop_
_entity_poly.entity_id
_entity_poly.type
_entity_poly.pdbx_seq_one_letter_code
_entity_poly.pdbx_strand_id
1 'polypeptide(L)'
;MDINEFMGELERSVKPYKDDFATLSHIPKVGRDKEEIIKIMETFRHIEEARWKDGFASGAVYHGDDEHIDFQNRVYAINSQSNPLHTDLWPSTTKFEAEVVAMTANMLGADNS
;
A
#
# COMPACT_ATOMS: atom_id res chain seq x y z
N MET A 1 20.98 -10.01 29.21
CA MET A 1 20.89 -9.72 27.77
C MET A 1 21.98 -8.69 27.48
N ASP A 2 22.97 -9.06 26.68
CA ASP A 2 24.03 -8.14 26.26
C ASP A 2 23.40 -7.07 25.33
N ILE A 3 23.84 -5.82 25.45
CA ILE A 3 23.38 -4.72 24.60
C ILE A 3 23.66 -5.05 23.12
N ASN A 4 24.79 -5.71 22.83
CA ASN A 4 25.14 -6.07 21.45
C ASN A 4 24.21 -7.13 20.88
N GLU A 5 23.80 -8.10 21.71
CA GLU A 5 22.85 -9.15 21.34
C GLU A 5 21.46 -8.56 21.06
N PHE A 6 20.98 -7.68 21.95
CA PHE A 6 19.73 -6.94 21.77
C PHE A 6 19.73 -6.07 20.51
N MET A 7 20.82 -5.34 20.25
CA MET A 7 20.96 -4.51 19.05
C MET A 7 20.96 -5.35 17.77
N GLY A 8 21.55 -6.55 17.80
CA GLY A 8 21.53 -7.48 16.68
C GLY A 8 20.13 -8.04 16.40
N GLU A 9 19.37 -8.42 17.43
CA GLU A 9 17.98 -8.85 17.29
C GLU A 9 17.08 -7.73 16.77
N LEU A 10 17.25 -6.51 17.28
CA LEU A 10 16.52 -5.34 16.81
C LEU A 10 16.83 -5.05 15.34
N GLU A 11 18.11 -5.14 14.93
CA GLU A 11 18.47 -4.91 13.53
C GLU A 11 17.81 -5.92 12.59
N ARG A 12 17.77 -7.22 12.95
CA ARG A 12 17.09 -8.25 12.15
C ARG A 12 15.58 -8.03 12.07
N SER A 13 14.97 -7.57 13.16
CA SER A 13 13.54 -7.26 13.21
C SER A 13 13.18 -6.07 12.33
N VAL A 14 14.00 -5.01 12.34
CA VAL A 14 13.73 -3.76 11.61
C VAL A 14 14.21 -3.82 10.15
N LYS A 15 15.22 -4.63 9.85
CA LYS A 15 15.78 -4.77 8.49
C LYS A 15 15.82 -6.24 8.06
N PRO A 16 14.67 -6.93 7.97
CA PRO A 16 14.62 -8.36 7.70
C PRO A 16 15.19 -8.74 6.32
N TYR A 17 15.31 -7.78 5.40
CA TYR A 17 15.78 -8.00 4.02
C TYR A 17 17.23 -7.58 3.76
N LYS A 18 17.94 -7.09 4.79
CA LYS A 18 19.27 -6.45 4.63
C LYS A 18 20.30 -7.38 3.99
N ASP A 19 20.27 -8.66 4.34
CA ASP A 19 21.25 -9.65 3.90
C ASP A 19 20.84 -10.35 2.59
N ASP A 20 19.55 -10.31 2.25
CA ASP A 20 18.98 -11.00 1.09
C ASP A 20 18.82 -10.09 -0.15
N PHE A 21 18.74 -8.76 0.05
CA PHE A 21 18.46 -7.80 -1.01
C PHE A 21 19.45 -6.63 -1.00
N ALA A 22 19.80 -6.14 -2.19
CA ALA A 22 20.70 -5.02 -2.34
C ALA A 22 20.13 -3.73 -1.71
N THR A 23 20.87 -3.14 -0.77
CA THR A 23 20.56 -1.82 -0.22
C THR A 23 21.13 -0.74 -1.13
N LEU A 24 20.25 0.11 -1.68
CA LEU A 24 20.66 1.25 -2.51
C LEU A 24 20.70 2.52 -1.65
N SER A 25 21.90 3.07 -1.42
CA SER A 25 22.09 4.34 -0.69
C SER A 25 22.13 5.57 -1.60
N HIS A 26 22.16 5.37 -2.92
CA HIS A 26 22.24 6.41 -3.94
C HIS A 26 21.42 6.01 -5.17
N ILE A 27 20.97 7.00 -5.95
CA ILE A 27 20.31 6.75 -7.24
C ILE A 27 21.31 6.06 -8.18
N PRO A 28 20.99 4.89 -8.76
CA PRO A 28 21.84 4.22 -9.72
C PRO A 28 22.13 5.11 -10.94
N LYS A 29 23.38 5.08 -11.43
CA LYS A 29 23.76 5.83 -12.65
C LYS A 29 23.02 5.34 -13.90
N VAL A 30 22.60 4.08 -13.91
CA VAL A 30 21.82 3.45 -14.98
C VAL A 30 20.52 2.97 -14.36
N GLY A 31 19.39 3.24 -15.02
CA GLY A 31 18.09 2.76 -14.58
C GLY A 31 18.08 1.24 -14.46
N ARG A 32 17.46 0.74 -13.39
CA ARG A 32 17.26 -0.69 -13.22
C ARG A 32 16.19 -1.20 -14.18
N ASP A 33 16.28 -2.48 -14.48
CA ASP A 33 15.28 -3.18 -15.26
C ASP A 33 13.92 -3.17 -14.52
N LYS A 34 12.82 -2.95 -15.25
CA LYS A 34 11.51 -2.76 -14.62
C LYS A 34 11.01 -4.09 -14.04
N GLU A 35 11.23 -5.18 -14.76
CA GLU A 35 10.84 -6.53 -14.40
C GLU A 35 11.63 -7.01 -13.16
N GLU A 36 12.91 -6.63 -13.05
CA GLU A 36 13.70 -6.84 -11.83
C GLU A 36 13.08 -6.12 -10.61
N ILE A 37 12.69 -4.85 -10.77
CA ILE A 37 12.04 -4.09 -9.69
C ILE A 37 10.72 -4.76 -9.28
N ILE A 38 9.87 -5.09 -10.26
CA ILE A 38 8.57 -5.71 -10.01
C ILE A 38 8.75 -7.03 -9.26
N LYS A 39 9.67 -7.88 -9.70
CA LYS A 39 9.96 -9.17 -9.06
C LYS A 39 10.36 -9.01 -7.58
N ILE A 40 11.15 -7.99 -7.26
CA ILE A 40 11.50 -7.70 -5.86
C ILE A 40 10.26 -7.31 -5.06
N MET A 41 9.40 -6.44 -5.60
CA MET A 41 8.16 -6.02 -4.93
C MET A 41 7.20 -7.19 -4.71
N GLU A 42 7.04 -8.07 -5.69
CA GLU A 42 6.24 -9.29 -5.58
C GLU A 42 6.82 -10.24 -4.53
N THR A 43 8.14 -10.34 -4.43
CA THR A 43 8.81 -11.16 -3.41
C THR A 43 8.54 -10.64 -2.01
N PHE A 44 8.66 -9.32 -1.78
CA PHE A 44 8.34 -8.71 -0.48
C PHE A 44 6.86 -8.90 -0.13
N ARG A 45 5.96 -8.65 -1.08
CA ARG A 45 4.54 -8.90 -0.89
C ARG A 45 4.29 -10.34 -0.46
N HIS A 46 4.89 -11.32 -1.14
CA HIS A 46 4.69 -12.74 -0.82
C HIS A 46 5.15 -13.10 0.59
N ILE A 47 6.30 -12.57 1.03
CA ILE A 47 6.83 -12.80 2.38
C ILE A 47 5.91 -12.18 3.45
N GLU A 48 5.36 -10.99 3.19
CA GLU A 48 4.57 -10.22 4.15
C GLU A 48 3.10 -10.61 4.21
N GLU A 49 2.54 -11.09 3.09
CA GLU A 49 1.10 -11.29 2.90
C GLU A 49 0.52 -12.38 3.79
N ALA A 50 1.24 -13.49 3.99
CA ALA A 50 0.77 -14.64 4.76
C ALA A 50 0.29 -14.23 6.17
N ARG A 51 1.02 -13.33 6.82
CA ARG A 51 0.78 -12.98 8.22
C ARG A 51 -0.55 -12.26 8.44
N TRP A 52 -0.97 -11.40 7.51
CA TRP A 52 -2.26 -10.73 7.62
C TRP A 52 -3.39 -11.52 6.96
N LYS A 53 -3.11 -12.30 5.90
CA LYS A 53 -4.12 -13.22 5.31
C LYS A 53 -4.57 -14.30 6.27
N ASP A 54 -3.66 -14.81 7.11
CA ASP A 54 -3.99 -15.79 8.14
C ASP A 54 -4.64 -15.18 9.40
N GLY A 55 -4.91 -13.87 9.41
CA GLY A 55 -5.60 -13.19 10.50
C GLY A 55 -4.73 -12.89 11.74
N PHE A 56 -3.41 -13.03 11.66
CA PHE A 56 -2.51 -12.74 12.79
C PHE A 56 -2.18 -11.25 12.98
N ALA A 57 -2.79 -10.35 12.20
CA ALA A 57 -2.55 -8.92 12.23
C ALA A 57 -3.80 -8.13 12.69
N SER A 58 -3.94 -7.94 14.01
CA SER A 58 -5.07 -7.21 14.60
C SER A 58 -5.20 -5.79 14.05
N GLY A 59 -6.34 -5.48 13.43
CA GLY A 59 -6.70 -4.15 12.93
C GLY A 59 -5.90 -3.64 11.72
N ALA A 60 -5.01 -4.45 11.13
CA ALA A 60 -4.11 -4.00 10.07
C ALA A 60 -4.76 -4.01 8.68
N VAL A 61 -5.51 -5.07 8.35
CA VAL A 61 -6.21 -5.23 7.06
C VAL A 61 -7.68 -5.50 7.34
N TYR A 62 -8.56 -4.61 6.87
CA TYR A 62 -9.99 -4.65 7.21
C TYR A 62 -10.83 -5.57 6.31
N HIS A 63 -10.49 -5.69 5.02
CA HIS A 63 -11.23 -6.54 4.08
C HIS A 63 -10.45 -7.80 3.69
N GLY A 64 -9.25 -7.65 3.11
CA GLY A 64 -8.31 -8.76 2.87
C GLY A 64 -8.69 -9.81 1.82
N ASP A 65 -9.86 -9.67 1.17
CA ASP A 65 -10.33 -10.59 0.14
C ASP A 65 -9.64 -10.32 -1.20
N ASP A 66 -9.22 -11.38 -1.90
CA ASP A 66 -8.44 -11.28 -3.13
C ASP A 66 -9.25 -10.65 -4.28
N GLU A 67 -10.53 -10.99 -4.44
CA GLU A 67 -11.37 -10.39 -5.49
C GLU A 67 -11.59 -8.90 -5.24
N HIS A 68 -11.80 -8.52 -3.97
CA HIS A 68 -11.91 -7.11 -3.58
C HIS A 68 -10.60 -6.34 -3.84
N ILE A 69 -9.45 -6.92 -3.49
CA ILE A 69 -8.13 -6.31 -3.72
C ILE A 69 -7.89 -6.13 -5.23
N ASP A 70 -8.17 -7.14 -6.05
CA ASP A 70 -7.98 -7.08 -7.50
C ASP A 70 -8.88 -6.03 -8.16
N PHE A 71 -10.13 -5.92 -7.70
CA PHE A 71 -11.03 -4.86 -8.12
C PHE A 71 -10.44 -3.47 -7.81
N GLN A 72 -9.99 -3.24 -6.59
CA GLN A 72 -9.43 -1.94 -6.18
C GLN A 72 -8.12 -1.61 -6.89
N ASN A 73 -7.25 -2.60 -7.11
CA ASN A 73 -6.02 -2.44 -7.90
C ASN A 73 -6.33 -1.95 -9.32
N ARG A 74 -7.38 -2.51 -9.95
CA ARG A 74 -7.82 -2.08 -11.28
C ARG A 74 -8.39 -0.66 -11.27
N VAL A 75 -9.21 -0.31 -10.28
CA VAL A 75 -9.76 1.05 -10.12
C VAL A 75 -8.62 2.06 -9.96
N TYR A 76 -7.59 1.74 -9.16
CA TYR A 76 -6.42 2.57 -9.00
C TYR A 76 -5.64 2.74 -10.31
N ALA A 77 -5.35 1.65 -11.03
CA ALA A 77 -4.60 1.71 -12.28
C ALA A 77 -5.27 2.66 -13.31
N ILE A 78 -6.60 2.59 -13.43
CA ILE A 78 -7.40 3.47 -14.30
C ILE A 78 -7.23 4.95 -13.91
N ASN A 79 -7.19 5.25 -12.61
CA ASN A 79 -7.17 6.61 -12.07
C ASN A 79 -5.79 7.09 -11.59
N SER A 80 -4.72 6.33 -11.87
CA SER A 80 -3.38 6.55 -11.30
C SER A 80 -2.77 7.91 -11.58
N GLN A 81 -3.20 8.57 -12.67
CA GLN A 81 -2.74 9.90 -13.06
C GLN A 81 -3.67 11.01 -12.59
N SER A 82 -4.81 10.69 -11.99
CA SER A 82 -5.77 11.71 -11.54
C SER A 82 -5.17 12.55 -10.41
N ASN A 83 -5.34 13.86 -10.53
CA ASN A 83 -4.92 14.82 -9.51
C ASN A 83 -6.10 15.79 -9.24
N PRO A 84 -6.79 15.66 -8.08
CA PRO A 84 -7.97 16.47 -7.75
C PRO A 84 -7.74 17.99 -7.76
N LEU A 85 -6.49 18.47 -7.67
CA LEU A 85 -6.17 19.90 -7.76
C LEU A 85 -6.55 20.52 -9.12
N HIS A 86 -6.59 19.72 -10.18
CA HIS A 86 -6.93 20.15 -11.54
C HIS A 86 -8.28 19.55 -11.96
N THR A 87 -9.36 20.08 -11.38
CA THR A 87 -10.73 19.61 -11.63
C THR A 87 -11.19 19.83 -13.08
N ASP A 88 -10.54 20.73 -13.81
CA ASP A 88 -10.70 20.94 -15.24
C ASP A 88 -10.19 19.76 -16.08
N LEU A 89 -9.17 19.06 -15.59
CA LEU A 89 -8.58 17.89 -16.25
C LEU A 89 -9.18 16.57 -15.77
N TRP A 90 -9.54 16.47 -14.48
CA TRP A 90 -10.10 15.26 -13.87
C TRP A 90 -11.44 15.50 -13.17
N PRO A 91 -12.49 15.93 -13.90
CA PRO A 91 -13.81 16.18 -13.31
C PRO A 91 -14.45 14.91 -12.72
N SER A 92 -14.04 13.73 -13.20
CA SER A 92 -14.46 12.44 -12.64
C SER A 92 -14.07 12.28 -11.18
N THR A 93 -12.86 12.70 -10.79
CA THR A 93 -12.37 12.55 -9.41
C THR A 93 -13.15 13.43 -8.45
N THR A 94 -13.44 14.67 -8.84
CA THR A 94 -14.31 15.57 -8.06
C THR A 94 -15.72 14.98 -7.89
N LYS A 95 -16.27 14.35 -8.94
CA LYS A 95 -17.54 13.65 -8.84
C LYS A 95 -17.48 12.51 -7.81
N PHE A 96 -16.43 11.67 -7.86
CA PHE A 96 -16.26 10.56 -6.91
C PHE A 96 -16.14 11.07 -5.47
N GLU A 97 -15.36 12.12 -5.21
CA GLU A 97 -15.23 12.74 -3.89
C GLU A 97 -16.58 13.24 -3.37
N ALA A 98 -17.33 13.97 -4.21
CA ALA A 98 -18.64 14.50 -3.84
C ALA A 98 -19.64 13.38 -3.50
N GLU A 99 -19.65 12.30 -4.27
CA GLU A 99 -20.54 11.16 -4.03
C GLU A 99 -20.17 10.39 -2.75
N VAL A 100 -18.87 10.20 -2.46
CA VAL A 100 -18.41 9.57 -1.22
C VAL A 100 -18.83 10.39 0.00
N VAL A 101 -18.69 11.73 -0.05
CA VAL A 101 -19.15 12.62 1.02
C VAL A 101 -20.66 12.51 1.21
N ALA A 102 -21.44 12.60 0.13
CA ALA A 102 -22.89 12.51 0.19
C ALA A 102 -23.38 11.17 0.77
N MET A 103 -22.84 10.04 0.28
CA MET A 103 -23.19 8.71 0.78
C MET A 103 -22.85 8.55 2.27
N THR A 104 -21.68 9.07 2.70
CA THR A 104 -21.24 8.99 4.09
C THR A 104 -22.09 9.89 5.01
N ALA A 105 -22.41 11.10 4.57
CA ALA A 105 -23.29 12.02 5.29
C ALA A 105 -24.69 11.40 5.51
N ASN A 106 -25.24 10.78 4.46
CA ASN A 106 -26.53 10.09 4.54
C ASN A 106 -26.47 8.87 5.47
N MET A 107 -25.39 8.08 5.41
CA MET A 107 -25.15 6.98 6.34
C MET A 107 -25.11 7.45 7.81
N LEU A 108 -24.65 8.68 8.06
CA LEU A 108 -24.58 9.30 9.38
C LEU A 108 -25.80 10.16 9.75
N GLY A 109 -26.89 10.10 8.97
CA GLY A 109 -28.18 10.69 9.32
C GLY A 109 -28.38 12.16 8.93
N ALA A 110 -27.67 12.67 7.93
CA ALA A 110 -27.85 14.03 7.42
C ALA A 110 -29.31 14.34 7.00
N ASP A 111 -30.05 13.35 6.49
CA ASP A 111 -31.46 13.49 6.10
C ASP A 111 -32.42 13.69 7.29
N ASN A 112 -31.96 13.48 8.53
CA ASN A 112 -32.76 13.60 9.76
C ASN A 112 -32.48 14.90 10.54
N SER A 113 -31.66 15.82 9.99
CA SER A 113 -31.28 17.09 10.64
C SER A 113 -32.11 18.28 10.16
#